data_AF-A0A0B8PNJ6-F1
#
_entry.id   AF-A0A0B8PNJ6-F1
#
_cell.length_a   1.000
_cell.length_b   1.000
_cell.length_c   1.000
_cell.angle_alpha   90.00
_cell.angle_beta   90.00
_cell.angle_gamma   90.00
#
_symmetry.space_group_name_H-M   'P 1'
#
loop_
_entity.id
_entity.type
_entity.pdbx_description
1 polymer ?
#
loop_
_entity_poly.entity_id
_entity_poly.type
_entity_poly.pdbx_seq_one_letter_code
_entity_poly.pdbx_strand_id
1 'polypeptide(L)'
;MQMKLTNVAVLVLGTLLLGGCNSDKIDHAKDKVEAGLHHAGDKIEEGARHTGDKLEETGHKIESSVRQEVQRAQDKLTENAEKESLRQLGLDEADIDYVIKHSPEDAMAVANQGADNLLFQTKYNFVEGSGQKGGMDLYSWNAPLNQYYYPNTEVATDYQDSAAHEGQAKSNLNKILGRVAFVINSPKFVKLFNGNTQYLESSTFYQPPQPGYGEYPNIIKDIPDTYADFKAAVNTALVREHNSYKLYAVKDFQGGDARGDVGQLSAYFKLKGMANSTLKASAPLVLHELTHTFGYQHAASNQDTVIMQPNNIPYLVQLMTMDSALQSQYQGDMLMFSNSVRGKNQIQWYAGESMFSGYFGND
;
A
#
# COMPACT_ATOMS: atom_id res chain seq x y z
N MET A 1 -38.43 -14.60 -29.70
CA MET A 1 -36.96 -14.44 -29.62
C MET A 1 -36.56 -14.14 -28.16
N GLN A 2 -36.86 -15.04 -27.22
CA GLN A 2 -36.68 -14.81 -25.77
C GLN A 2 -35.47 -15.56 -25.15
N MET A 3 -34.70 -16.31 -25.96
CA MET A 3 -33.69 -17.25 -25.44
C MET A 3 -32.22 -16.77 -25.48
N LYS A 4 -31.93 -15.50 -25.82
CA LYS A 4 -30.54 -15.02 -25.93
C LYS A 4 -30.14 -13.90 -24.96
N LEU A 5 -31.08 -13.16 -24.38
CA LEU A 5 -30.77 -12.08 -23.43
C LEU A 5 -30.44 -12.62 -22.03
N THR A 6 -31.12 -13.70 -21.61
CA THR A 6 -30.97 -14.31 -20.28
C THR A 6 -29.57 -14.89 -20.04
N ASN A 7 -28.91 -15.38 -21.08
CA ASN A 7 -27.59 -16.01 -20.97
C ASN A 7 -26.46 -14.99 -20.75
N VAL A 8 -26.62 -13.73 -21.18
CA VAL A 8 -25.61 -12.69 -20.98
C VAL A 8 -25.64 -12.18 -19.53
N ALA A 9 -26.83 -11.98 -18.96
CA ALA A 9 -27.01 -11.58 -17.57
C ALA A 9 -26.45 -12.61 -16.57
N VAL A 10 -26.62 -13.91 -16.86
CA VAL A 10 -26.10 -15.01 -16.03
C VAL A 10 -24.57 -15.08 -16.04
N LEU A 11 -23.93 -14.73 -17.17
CA LEU A 11 -22.47 -14.77 -17.30
C LEU A 11 -21.77 -13.63 -16.54
N VAL A 12 -22.39 -12.44 -16.48
CA VAL A 12 -21.88 -11.30 -15.69
C VAL A 12 -22.03 -11.54 -14.18
N LEU A 13 -23.10 -12.20 -13.74
CA LEU A 13 -23.32 -12.58 -12.34
C LEU A 13 -22.37 -13.70 -11.86
N GLY A 14 -21.96 -14.60 -12.77
CA GLY A 14 -21.07 -15.71 -12.45
C GLY A 14 -19.67 -15.30 -11.98
N THR A 15 -19.13 -14.19 -12.52
CA THR A 15 -17.82 -13.63 -12.10
C THR A 15 -17.89 -12.81 -10.81
N LEU A 16 -19.06 -12.28 -10.44
CA LEU A 16 -19.26 -11.47 -9.24
C LEU A 16 -19.42 -12.32 -7.95
N LEU A 17 -19.92 -13.55 -8.07
CA LEU A 17 -20.14 -14.44 -6.93
C LEU A 17 -18.85 -15.01 -6.30
N LEU A 18 -17.71 -14.88 -6.97
CA LEU A 18 -16.41 -15.38 -6.48
C LEU A 18 -15.65 -14.36 -5.61
N GLY A 19 -16.11 -13.12 -5.48
CA GLY A 19 -15.40 -12.02 -4.81
C GLY A 19 -15.95 -11.57 -3.44
N GLY A 20 -16.99 -12.19 -2.91
CA GLY A 20 -17.46 -11.92 -1.53
C GLY A 20 -17.98 -10.50 -1.25
N CYS A 21 -18.56 -9.79 -2.22
CA CYS A 21 -19.22 -8.50 -1.96
C CYS A 21 -20.61 -8.67 -1.30
N ASN A 22 -20.95 -7.75 -0.39
CA ASN A 22 -22.26 -7.65 0.30
C ASN A 22 -23.46 -7.75 -0.67
N SER A 23 -24.47 -8.54 -0.30
CA SER A 23 -25.71 -8.77 -1.08
C SER A 23 -26.40 -7.47 -1.48
N ASP A 24 -26.48 -6.50 -0.58
CA ASP A 24 -27.32 -5.32 -0.77
C ASP A 24 -26.78 -4.40 -1.88
N LYS A 25 -25.46 -4.37 -2.10
CA LYS A 25 -24.84 -3.61 -3.21
C LYS A 25 -24.98 -4.34 -4.54
N ILE A 26 -24.98 -5.67 -4.52
CA ILE A 26 -25.22 -6.51 -5.69
C ILE A 26 -26.68 -6.40 -6.12
N ASP A 27 -27.62 -6.40 -5.17
CA ASP A 27 -29.04 -6.23 -5.41
C ASP A 27 -29.32 -4.84 -6.01
N HIS A 28 -28.72 -3.78 -5.46
CA HIS A 28 -28.91 -2.43 -6.00
C HIS A 28 -28.30 -2.23 -7.41
N ALA A 29 -27.20 -2.93 -7.72
CA ALA A 29 -26.61 -2.95 -9.05
C ALA A 29 -27.46 -3.77 -10.04
N LYS A 30 -28.00 -4.90 -9.58
CA LYS A 30 -28.95 -5.75 -10.32
C LYS A 30 -30.22 -4.97 -10.66
N ASP A 31 -30.80 -4.25 -9.71
CA ASP A 31 -31.99 -3.42 -9.90
C ASP A 31 -31.78 -2.34 -10.98
N LYS A 32 -30.58 -1.75 -11.05
CA LYS A 32 -30.23 -0.77 -12.10
C LYS A 32 -30.09 -1.39 -13.49
N VAL A 33 -29.52 -2.59 -13.57
CA VAL A 33 -29.42 -3.35 -14.83
C VAL A 33 -30.82 -3.78 -15.28
N GLU A 34 -31.64 -4.26 -14.35
CA GLU A 34 -33.02 -4.68 -14.60
C GLU A 34 -33.87 -3.50 -15.07
N ALA A 35 -33.75 -2.32 -14.43
CA ALA A 35 -34.41 -1.10 -14.86
C ALA A 35 -34.00 -0.63 -16.27
N GLY A 36 -32.71 -0.70 -16.62
CA GLY A 36 -32.22 -0.39 -17.97
C GLY A 36 -32.76 -1.34 -19.03
N LEU A 37 -32.82 -2.65 -18.71
CA LEU A 37 -33.38 -3.67 -19.58
C LEU A 37 -34.90 -3.52 -19.75
N HIS A 38 -35.63 -3.18 -18.69
CA HIS A 38 -37.06 -2.88 -18.75
C HIS A 38 -37.35 -1.66 -19.64
N HIS A 39 -36.61 -0.57 -19.45
CA HIS A 39 -36.80 0.64 -20.26
C HIS A 39 -36.48 0.41 -21.75
N ALA A 40 -35.49 -0.45 -22.05
CA ALA A 40 -35.21 -0.88 -23.41
C ALA A 40 -36.34 -1.77 -23.97
N GLY A 41 -36.91 -2.65 -23.14
CA GLY A 41 -38.07 -3.48 -23.46
C GLY A 41 -39.32 -2.67 -23.82
N ASP A 42 -39.63 -1.63 -23.06
CA ASP A 42 -40.79 -0.77 -23.29
C ASP A 42 -40.69 -0.03 -24.64
N LYS A 43 -39.48 0.39 -25.03
CA LYS A 43 -39.22 0.99 -26.35
C LYS A 43 -39.36 -0.01 -27.52
N ILE A 44 -39.10 -1.30 -27.28
CA ILE A 44 -39.34 -2.37 -28.27
C ILE A 44 -40.84 -2.56 -28.48
N GLU A 45 -41.64 -2.56 -27.41
CA GLU A 45 -43.09 -2.70 -27.51
C GLU A 45 -43.73 -1.51 -28.24
N GLU A 46 -43.22 -0.30 -27.99
CA GLU A 46 -43.69 0.92 -28.65
C GLU A 46 -43.31 0.96 -30.15
N GLY A 47 -42.09 0.52 -30.51
CA GLY A 47 -41.63 0.46 -31.90
C GLY A 47 -42.25 -0.68 -32.72
N ALA A 48 -42.59 -1.82 -32.10
CA ALA A 48 -43.16 -2.98 -32.79
C ALA A 48 -44.61 -2.77 -33.26
N ARG A 49 -45.33 -1.78 -32.71
CA ARG A 49 -46.71 -1.45 -33.11
C ARG A 49 -46.80 -0.69 -34.43
N HIS A 50 -45.69 -0.23 -35.01
CA HIS A 50 -45.68 0.49 -36.28
C HIS A 50 -44.57 -0.01 -37.24
N THR A 51 -45.00 -0.80 -38.24
CA THR A 51 -44.34 -0.98 -39.56
C THR A 51 -43.12 -1.92 -39.61
N GLY A 52 -43.22 -2.99 -40.41
CA GLY A 52 -42.23 -4.08 -40.55
C GLY A 52 -40.85 -3.70 -41.11
N ASP A 53 -40.74 -2.64 -41.92
CA ASP A 53 -39.47 -2.24 -42.54
C ASP A 53 -38.67 -1.23 -41.69
N LYS A 54 -39.35 -0.51 -40.78
CA LYS A 54 -38.66 0.30 -39.75
C LYS A 54 -38.13 -0.55 -38.61
N LEU A 55 -38.63 -1.77 -38.44
CA LEU A 55 -38.25 -2.69 -37.38
C LEU A 55 -36.81 -3.18 -37.50
N GLU A 56 -36.24 -3.28 -38.71
CA GLU A 56 -34.84 -3.70 -38.90
C GLU A 56 -33.86 -2.57 -38.55
N GLU A 57 -34.12 -1.33 -39.01
CA GLU A 57 -33.31 -0.16 -38.66
C GLU A 57 -33.46 0.22 -37.17
N THR A 58 -34.68 0.11 -36.63
CA THR A 58 -34.96 0.33 -35.20
C THR A 58 -34.35 -0.80 -34.36
N GLY A 59 -34.39 -2.04 -34.84
CA GLY A 59 -33.74 -3.20 -34.21
C GLY A 59 -32.22 -3.04 -34.12
N HIS A 60 -31.56 -2.59 -35.19
CA HIS A 60 -30.12 -2.31 -35.18
C HIS A 60 -29.75 -1.15 -34.25
N LYS A 61 -30.54 -0.07 -34.21
CA LYS A 61 -30.33 1.06 -33.28
C LYS A 61 -30.55 0.65 -31.82
N ILE A 62 -31.51 -0.24 -31.56
CA ILE A 62 -31.76 -0.79 -30.22
C ILE A 62 -30.61 -1.72 -29.82
N GLU A 63 -30.17 -2.61 -30.71
CA GLU A 63 -29.04 -3.50 -30.42
C GLU A 63 -27.76 -2.71 -30.13
N SER A 64 -27.47 -1.66 -30.91
CA SER A 64 -26.32 -0.80 -30.67
C SER A 64 -26.43 -0.03 -29.35
N SER A 65 -27.63 0.48 -29.01
CA SER A 65 -27.86 1.23 -27.77
C SER A 65 -27.75 0.32 -26.55
N VAL A 66 -28.36 -0.86 -26.60
CA VAL A 66 -28.27 -1.87 -25.53
C VAL A 66 -26.83 -2.35 -25.36
N ARG A 67 -26.10 -2.63 -26.45
CA ARG A 67 -24.66 -2.98 -26.37
C ARG A 67 -23.86 -1.86 -25.72
N GLN A 68 -24.15 -0.60 -26.04
CA GLN A 68 -23.44 0.54 -25.46
C GLN A 68 -23.76 0.73 -23.97
N GLU A 69 -25.00 0.52 -23.55
CA GLU A 69 -25.39 0.58 -22.14
C GLU A 69 -24.81 -0.59 -21.34
N VAL A 70 -24.82 -1.80 -21.90
CA VAL A 70 -24.16 -2.97 -21.30
C VAL A 70 -22.66 -2.73 -21.16
N GLN A 71 -22.01 -2.18 -22.19
CA GLN A 71 -20.58 -1.84 -22.12
C GLN A 71 -20.33 -0.79 -21.02
N ARG A 72 -21.11 0.29 -20.96
CA ARG A 72 -20.98 1.32 -19.91
C ARG A 72 -21.23 0.76 -18.51
N ALA A 73 -22.18 -0.15 -18.35
CA ALA A 73 -22.45 -0.80 -17.07
C ALA A 73 -21.28 -1.72 -16.69
N GLN A 74 -20.73 -2.45 -17.65
CA GLN A 74 -19.56 -3.29 -17.48
C GLN A 74 -18.32 -2.46 -17.10
N ASP A 75 -18.05 -1.36 -17.80
CA ASP A 75 -16.95 -0.44 -17.50
C ASP A 75 -17.07 0.13 -16.07
N LYS A 76 -18.29 0.53 -15.65
CA LYS A 76 -18.55 1.01 -14.28
C LYS A 76 -18.42 -0.08 -13.22
N LEU A 77 -18.79 -1.31 -13.54
CA LEU A 77 -18.63 -2.44 -12.62
C LEU A 77 -17.15 -2.78 -12.45
N THR A 78 -16.38 -2.77 -13.54
CA THR A 78 -14.93 -2.95 -13.53
C THR A 78 -14.26 -1.86 -12.70
N GLU A 79 -14.58 -0.58 -12.93
CA GLU A 79 -14.02 0.53 -12.15
C GLU A 79 -14.32 0.37 -10.64
N ASN A 80 -15.53 -0.04 -10.29
CA ASN A 80 -15.89 -0.27 -8.89
C ASN A 80 -15.14 -1.46 -8.26
N ALA A 81 -14.94 -2.54 -9.01
CA ALA A 81 -14.17 -3.69 -8.57
C ALA A 81 -12.68 -3.34 -8.38
N GLU A 82 -12.11 -2.54 -9.29
CA GLU A 82 -10.73 -2.07 -9.21
C GLU A 82 -10.53 -1.14 -8.01
N LYS A 83 -11.43 -0.17 -7.81
CA LYS A 83 -11.42 0.69 -6.61
C LYS A 83 -11.55 -0.14 -5.32
N GLU A 84 -12.38 -1.18 -5.32
CA GLU A 84 -12.53 -2.06 -4.15
C GLU A 84 -11.23 -2.83 -3.85
N SER A 85 -10.56 -3.35 -4.88
CA SER A 85 -9.24 -3.98 -4.72
C SER A 85 -8.23 -3.02 -4.09
N LEU A 86 -8.22 -1.74 -4.50
CA LEU A 86 -7.36 -0.70 -3.92
C LEU A 86 -7.74 -0.36 -2.47
N ARG A 87 -9.03 -0.33 -2.11
CA ARG A 87 -9.48 -0.19 -0.70
C ARG A 87 -8.99 -1.35 0.17
N GLN A 88 -8.96 -2.56 -0.38
CA GLN A 88 -8.50 -3.76 0.32
C GLN A 88 -6.99 -3.76 0.58
N LEU A 89 -6.22 -2.89 -0.09
CA LEU A 89 -4.83 -2.57 0.27
C LEU A 89 -4.73 -1.53 1.40
N GLY A 90 -5.85 -0.93 1.81
CA GLY A 90 -5.91 0.09 2.86
C GLY A 90 -5.82 1.53 2.35
N LEU A 91 -5.93 1.78 1.04
CA LEU A 91 -6.04 3.14 0.51
C LEU A 91 -7.40 3.76 0.86
N ASP A 92 -7.40 5.05 1.16
CA ASP A 92 -8.64 5.84 1.29
C ASP A 92 -9.13 6.35 -0.09
N GLU A 93 -10.37 6.84 -0.15
CA GLU A 93 -10.97 7.31 -1.42
C GLU A 93 -10.15 8.41 -2.10
N ALA A 94 -9.55 9.31 -1.32
CA ALA A 94 -8.79 10.42 -1.87
C ALA A 94 -7.50 9.93 -2.55
N ASP A 95 -6.80 8.98 -1.92
CA ASP A 95 -5.62 8.35 -2.49
C ASP A 95 -5.97 7.49 -3.72
N ILE A 96 -7.10 6.77 -3.68
CA ILE A 96 -7.62 5.98 -4.82
C ILE A 96 -7.93 6.88 -6.02
N ASP A 97 -8.71 7.94 -5.82
CA ASP A 97 -9.07 8.87 -6.88
C ASP A 97 -7.84 9.59 -7.44
N TYR A 98 -6.88 9.94 -6.57
CA TYR A 98 -5.62 10.56 -6.99
C TYR A 98 -4.81 9.61 -7.88
N VAL A 99 -4.60 8.36 -7.46
CA VAL A 99 -3.73 7.44 -8.20
C VAL A 99 -4.35 7.00 -9.52
N ILE A 100 -5.67 6.80 -9.58
CA ILE A 100 -6.38 6.53 -10.84
C ILE A 100 -6.24 7.71 -11.80
N LYS A 101 -6.33 8.94 -11.30
CA LYS A 101 -6.22 10.15 -12.13
C LYS A 101 -4.81 10.38 -12.67
N HIS A 102 -3.78 10.19 -11.85
CA HIS A 102 -2.40 10.61 -12.17
C HIS A 102 -1.49 9.45 -12.58
N SER A 103 -1.86 8.20 -12.30
CA SER A 103 -1.11 7.00 -12.67
C SER A 103 -2.06 5.82 -12.99
N PRO A 104 -2.98 5.98 -13.96
CA PRO A 104 -4.04 5.00 -14.23
C PRO A 104 -3.49 3.61 -14.55
N GLU A 105 -2.43 3.49 -15.36
CA GLU A 105 -1.86 2.20 -15.73
C GLU A 105 -1.33 1.42 -14.51
N ASP A 106 -0.59 2.09 -13.63
CA ASP A 106 -0.08 1.49 -12.39
C ASP A 106 -1.23 1.17 -11.42
N ALA A 107 -2.22 2.05 -11.32
CA ALA A 107 -3.40 1.82 -10.48
C ALA A 107 -4.16 0.56 -10.91
N MET A 108 -4.39 0.39 -12.22
CA MET A 108 -5.05 -0.79 -12.78
C MET A 108 -4.18 -2.03 -12.64
N ALA A 109 -2.86 -1.92 -12.85
CA ALA A 109 -1.95 -3.05 -12.67
C ALA A 109 -1.92 -3.56 -11.22
N VAL A 110 -1.99 -2.67 -10.23
CA VAL A 110 -2.09 -3.05 -8.81
C VAL A 110 -3.49 -3.60 -8.50
N ALA A 111 -4.55 -2.94 -8.95
CA ALA A 111 -5.92 -3.37 -8.68
C ALA A 111 -6.20 -4.78 -9.24
N ASN A 112 -5.74 -5.07 -10.46
CA ASN A 112 -5.95 -6.35 -11.14
C ASN A 112 -5.17 -7.52 -10.51
N GLN A 113 -4.15 -7.27 -9.70
CA GLN A 113 -3.48 -8.33 -8.92
C GLN A 113 -4.37 -8.86 -7.80
N GLY A 114 -5.30 -8.05 -7.27
CA GLY A 114 -6.23 -8.47 -6.22
C GLY A 114 -5.53 -9.11 -5.03
N ALA A 115 -5.94 -10.34 -4.69
CA ALA A 115 -5.43 -11.11 -3.57
C ALA A 115 -3.95 -11.50 -3.68
N ASP A 116 -3.34 -11.39 -4.88
CA ASP A 116 -1.91 -11.65 -5.05
C ASP A 116 -1.05 -10.48 -4.56
N ASN A 117 -1.62 -9.31 -4.28
CA ASN A 117 -0.86 -8.18 -3.76
C ASN A 117 -0.29 -8.47 -2.36
N LEU A 118 0.96 -8.05 -2.12
CA LEU A 118 1.50 -7.98 -0.77
C LEU A 118 0.65 -7.04 0.08
N LEU A 119 0.45 -7.42 1.33
CA LEU A 119 -0.35 -6.66 2.31
C LEU A 119 -1.85 -6.50 1.96
N PHE A 120 -2.37 -7.33 1.04
CA PHE A 120 -3.79 -7.36 0.73
C PHE A 120 -4.63 -7.83 1.93
N GLN A 121 -5.65 -7.05 2.30
CA GLN A 121 -6.50 -7.28 3.47
C GLN A 121 -5.72 -7.52 4.77
N THR A 122 -4.53 -6.91 4.91
CA THR A 122 -3.73 -7.01 6.15
C THR A 122 -4.46 -6.38 7.32
N LYS A 123 -4.47 -7.10 8.45
CA LYS A 123 -5.07 -6.62 9.70
C LYS A 123 -4.03 -5.90 10.52
N TYR A 124 -4.17 -4.58 10.65
CA TYR A 124 -3.30 -3.77 11.51
C TYR A 124 -3.94 -3.61 12.89
N ASN A 125 -3.49 -4.39 13.87
CA ASN A 125 -3.97 -4.28 15.24
C ASN A 125 -3.14 -3.25 16.00
N PHE A 126 -3.68 -2.04 16.12
CA PHE A 126 -3.13 -0.99 16.96
C PHE A 126 -3.31 -1.37 18.43
N VAL A 127 -2.23 -1.82 19.07
CA VAL A 127 -2.25 -2.29 20.46
C VAL A 127 -2.33 -1.07 21.37
N GLU A 128 -3.39 -1.00 22.18
CA GLU A 128 -3.57 0.06 23.16
C GLU A 128 -2.66 -0.14 24.38
N GLY A 129 -2.10 0.97 24.88
CA GLY A 129 -1.03 0.96 25.86
C GLY A 129 -1.42 0.40 27.22
N SER A 130 -0.79 -0.72 27.59
CA SER A 130 -0.45 -1.03 28.99
C SER A 130 0.77 -1.95 29.02
N GLY A 131 1.72 -1.69 29.94
CA GLY A 131 2.90 -2.53 30.18
C GLY A 131 4.12 -2.22 29.29
N GLN A 132 5.01 -3.20 29.20
CA GLN A 132 6.28 -3.13 28.46
C GLN A 132 6.37 -4.23 27.41
N LYS A 133 6.91 -3.90 26.24
CA LYS A 133 7.18 -4.87 25.16
C LYS A 133 8.46 -4.46 24.43
N GLY A 134 9.34 -5.43 24.15
CA GLY A 134 10.61 -5.17 23.47
C GLY A 134 11.55 -4.24 24.25
N GLY A 135 11.39 -4.15 25.57
CA GLY A 135 12.12 -3.20 26.44
C GLY A 135 11.61 -1.76 26.37
N MET A 136 10.46 -1.52 25.73
CA MET A 136 9.86 -0.19 25.57
C MET A 136 8.53 -0.10 26.33
N ASP A 137 8.28 1.06 26.92
CA ASP A 137 6.99 1.39 27.52
C ASP A 137 5.95 1.63 26.41
N LEU A 138 4.78 1.00 26.55
CA LEU A 138 3.69 1.10 25.60
C LEU A 138 2.73 2.23 25.97
N TYR A 139 2.23 2.93 24.96
CA TYR A 139 1.30 4.04 25.09
C TYR A 139 0.03 3.79 24.29
N SER A 140 -1.06 4.47 24.66
CA SER A 140 -2.25 4.51 23.81
C SER A 140 -1.94 5.29 22.54
N TRP A 141 -2.53 4.86 21.43
CA TRP A 141 -2.40 5.55 20.15
C TRP A 141 -3.04 6.94 20.13
N ASN A 142 -3.92 7.22 21.09
CA ASN A 142 -4.58 8.50 21.27
C ASN A 142 -4.05 9.27 22.50
N ALA A 143 -2.88 8.88 23.02
CA ALA A 143 -2.30 9.51 24.21
C ALA A 143 -1.87 10.96 23.90
N PRO A 144 -2.22 11.95 24.75
CA PRO A 144 -1.89 13.36 24.52
C PRO A 144 -0.37 13.60 24.66
N LEU A 145 0.32 13.91 23.57
CA LEU A 145 1.80 14.06 23.53
C LEU A 145 2.32 15.07 24.57
N ASN A 146 1.59 16.16 24.82
CA ASN A 146 1.99 17.22 25.75
C ASN A 146 2.24 16.75 27.20
N GLN A 147 1.46 15.81 27.72
CA GLN A 147 1.57 15.32 29.10
C GLN A 147 2.79 14.41 29.31
N TYR A 148 3.35 13.84 28.24
CA TYR A 148 4.39 12.80 28.34
C TYR A 148 5.81 13.31 28.11
N TYR A 149 5.99 14.42 27.40
CA TYR A 149 7.31 15.01 27.17
C TYR A 149 7.72 16.05 28.22
N TYR A 150 6.75 16.71 28.89
CA TYR A 150 7.03 17.75 29.89
C TYR A 150 6.16 17.56 31.15
N PRO A 151 6.58 16.74 32.13
CA PRO A 151 5.78 16.50 33.32
C PRO A 151 5.78 17.67 34.32
N ASN A 152 6.67 18.66 34.20
CA ASN A 152 6.69 19.89 35.00
C ASN A 152 7.53 20.98 34.31
N THR A 153 7.06 22.23 34.36
CA THR A 153 7.67 23.51 33.92
C THR A 153 7.69 23.85 32.43
N GLU A 154 7.17 25.05 32.16
CA GLU A 154 7.18 25.85 30.92
C GLU A 154 6.89 25.10 29.61
N VAL A 155 5.66 25.27 29.13
CA VAL A 155 5.26 24.94 27.77
C VAL A 155 6.26 25.60 26.83
N ALA A 156 7.18 24.82 26.25
CA ALA A 156 8.09 25.32 25.23
C ALA A 156 7.22 25.98 24.15
N THR A 157 7.47 27.26 23.87
CA THR A 157 6.65 28.06 22.95
C THR A 157 6.68 27.54 21.51
N ASP A 158 7.67 26.69 21.17
CA ASP A 158 7.74 25.92 19.93
C ASP A 158 6.70 24.77 19.84
N TYR A 159 6.04 24.42 20.95
CA TYR A 159 5.18 23.24 21.09
C TYR A 159 3.68 23.57 21.15
N GLN A 160 3.29 24.85 21.10
CA GLN A 160 1.88 25.22 21.03
C GLN A 160 1.22 24.79 19.71
N ASP A 161 2.00 24.60 18.64
CA ASP A 161 1.50 24.09 17.35
C ASP A 161 1.37 22.55 17.31
N SER A 162 2.08 21.81 18.16
CA SER A 162 2.05 20.33 18.13
C SER A 162 0.89 19.70 18.90
N ALA A 163 0.16 20.48 19.72
CA ALA A 163 -1.09 20.03 20.33
C ALA A 163 -2.18 19.72 19.30
N ALA A 164 -2.02 20.17 18.04
CA ALA A 164 -2.98 20.00 16.96
C ALA A 164 -3.01 18.58 16.34
N HIS A 165 -1.99 17.74 16.57
CA HIS A 165 -1.82 16.47 15.83
C HIS A 165 -1.77 15.20 16.71
N GLU A 166 -1.97 15.33 18.02
CA GLU A 166 -1.79 14.24 19.00
C GLU A 166 -2.78 13.06 18.80
N GLY A 167 -3.90 13.28 18.12
CA GLY A 167 -4.85 12.22 17.71
C GLY A 167 -4.63 11.66 16.29
N GLN A 168 -3.64 12.19 15.55
CA GLN A 168 -3.46 11.85 14.13
C GLN A 168 -2.44 10.75 13.89
N ALA A 169 -1.56 10.42 14.84
CA ALA A 169 -0.52 9.39 14.66
C ALA A 169 -1.09 8.06 14.12
N LYS A 170 -2.20 7.59 14.71
CA LYS A 170 -2.90 6.38 14.25
C LYS A 170 -3.43 6.52 12.83
N SER A 171 -4.09 7.63 12.53
CA SER A 171 -4.66 7.92 11.20
C SER A 171 -3.57 8.04 10.13
N ASN A 172 -2.50 8.77 10.44
CA ASN A 172 -1.34 8.97 9.57
C ASN A 172 -0.66 7.63 9.28
N LEU A 173 -0.40 6.83 10.32
CA LEU A 173 0.20 5.51 10.11
C LEU A 173 -0.71 4.61 9.29
N ASN A 174 -2.03 4.59 9.56
CA ASN A 174 -2.97 3.81 8.76
C ASN A 174 -2.95 4.21 7.28
N LYS A 175 -2.91 5.53 7.00
CA LYS A 175 -2.80 6.05 5.64
C LYS A 175 -1.47 5.71 4.98
N ILE A 176 -0.36 5.80 5.72
CA ILE A 176 0.97 5.38 5.24
C ILE A 176 0.96 3.89 4.89
N LEU A 177 0.40 3.02 5.73
CA LEU A 177 0.36 1.58 5.49
C LEU A 177 -0.38 1.22 4.20
N GLY A 178 -1.51 1.89 3.91
CA GLY A 178 -2.22 1.74 2.64
C GLY A 178 -1.37 2.18 1.44
N ARG A 179 -0.71 3.33 1.55
CA ARG A 179 0.19 3.84 0.50
C ARG A 179 1.39 2.92 0.29
N VAL A 180 1.96 2.36 1.35
CA VAL A 180 3.06 1.38 1.29
C VAL A 180 2.61 0.11 0.58
N ALA A 181 1.42 -0.41 0.91
CA ALA A 181 0.85 -1.58 0.25
C ALA A 181 0.62 -1.35 -1.26
N PHE A 182 0.19 -0.15 -1.66
CA PHE A 182 0.13 0.20 -3.09
C PHE A 182 1.52 0.26 -3.74
N VAL A 183 2.44 1.01 -3.13
CA VAL A 183 3.77 1.27 -3.69
C VAL A 183 4.55 -0.02 -3.90
N ILE A 184 4.60 -0.90 -2.91
CA ILE A 184 5.39 -2.14 -3.00
C ILE A 184 4.90 -3.06 -4.14
N ASN A 185 3.60 -3.04 -4.45
CA ASN A 185 3.00 -3.83 -5.53
C ASN A 185 3.00 -3.13 -6.90
N SER A 186 3.45 -1.87 -6.97
CA SER A 186 3.40 -1.08 -8.21
C SER A 186 4.44 -1.56 -9.24
N PRO A 187 4.13 -1.50 -10.56
CA PRO A 187 5.08 -1.86 -11.61
C PRO A 187 6.40 -1.08 -11.52
N LYS A 188 6.36 0.20 -11.12
CA LYS A 188 7.56 1.02 -10.92
C LYS A 188 8.46 0.48 -9.81
N PHE A 189 7.88 0.09 -8.67
CA PHE A 189 8.63 -0.53 -7.58
C PHE A 189 9.27 -1.85 -8.01
N VAL A 190 8.49 -2.74 -8.64
CA VAL A 190 8.96 -4.04 -9.13
C VAL A 190 10.15 -3.87 -10.08
N LYS A 191 10.04 -2.95 -11.06
CA LYS A 191 11.10 -2.67 -12.01
C LYS A 191 12.36 -2.15 -11.32
N LEU A 192 12.21 -1.20 -10.40
CA LEU A 192 13.34 -0.59 -9.70
C LEU A 192 14.01 -1.57 -8.74
N PHE A 193 13.24 -2.44 -8.08
CA PHE A 193 13.75 -3.52 -7.23
C PHE A 193 14.63 -4.47 -8.04
N ASN A 194 14.08 -5.02 -9.13
CA ASN A 194 14.80 -5.95 -10.03
C ASN A 194 16.06 -5.33 -10.64
N GLY A 195 16.05 -4.01 -10.90
CA GLY A 195 17.22 -3.30 -11.42
C GLY A 195 18.32 -3.03 -10.40
N ASN A 196 18.12 -3.37 -9.12
CA ASN A 196 19.06 -3.08 -8.03
C ASN A 196 19.39 -4.31 -7.16
N THR A 197 18.89 -5.50 -7.47
CA THR A 197 19.19 -6.72 -6.69
C THR A 197 20.68 -7.08 -6.73
N GLN A 198 21.42 -6.67 -7.76
CA GLN A 198 22.87 -6.87 -7.87
C GLN A 198 23.69 -6.23 -6.74
N TYR A 199 23.10 -5.28 -5.99
CA TYR A 199 23.79 -4.63 -4.87
C TYR A 199 23.66 -5.41 -3.56
N LEU A 200 22.74 -6.37 -3.47
CA LEU A 200 22.52 -7.14 -2.25
C LEU A 200 23.73 -8.02 -1.92
N GLU A 201 24.14 -8.02 -0.65
CA GLU A 201 25.34 -8.72 -0.19
C GLU A 201 24.98 -9.76 0.89
N SER A 202 25.37 -11.02 0.69
CA SER A 202 25.09 -12.13 1.63
C SER A 202 25.46 -11.82 3.09
N SER A 203 26.58 -11.12 3.29
CA SER A 203 27.09 -10.76 4.62
C SER A 203 26.19 -9.81 5.40
N THR A 204 25.20 -9.18 4.76
CA THR A 204 24.31 -8.21 5.40
C THR A 204 22.96 -8.79 5.81
N PHE A 205 22.65 -10.02 5.40
CA PHE A 205 21.35 -10.67 5.68
C PHE A 205 21.36 -11.43 7.00
N TYR A 206 22.54 -11.81 7.49
CA TYR A 206 22.67 -12.61 8.69
C TYR A 206 23.93 -12.27 9.47
N GLN A 207 23.76 -11.97 10.76
CA GLN A 207 24.85 -11.96 11.72
C GLN A 207 24.64 -13.09 12.72
N PRO A 208 25.65 -13.94 12.95
CA PRO A 208 25.58 -14.96 13.99
C PRO A 208 25.21 -14.34 15.35
N PRO A 209 24.34 -14.99 16.13
CA PRO A 209 23.92 -14.48 17.43
C PRO A 209 25.12 -14.24 18.34
N GLN A 210 25.10 -13.12 19.07
CA GLN A 210 26.12 -12.79 20.06
C GLN A 210 25.91 -13.62 21.34
N PRO A 211 26.97 -13.90 22.12
CA PRO A 211 26.82 -14.58 23.41
C PRO A 211 25.77 -13.88 24.30
N GLY A 212 24.76 -14.63 24.75
CA GLY A 212 23.66 -14.10 25.57
C GLY A 212 22.44 -13.59 24.80
N TYR A 213 22.50 -13.56 23.46
CA TYR A 213 21.38 -13.21 22.58
C TYR A 213 21.01 -14.40 21.71
N GLY A 214 19.72 -14.74 21.64
CA GLY A 214 19.22 -15.78 20.74
C GLY A 214 19.19 -15.31 19.27
N GLU A 215 19.07 -16.25 18.35
CA GLU A 215 18.77 -15.93 16.95
C GLU A 215 17.36 -15.31 16.84
N TYR A 216 17.20 -14.34 15.93
CA TYR A 216 15.88 -13.81 15.64
C TYR A 216 14.98 -14.92 15.05
N PRO A 217 13.72 -15.02 15.50
CA PRO A 217 12.81 -16.01 14.95
C PRO A 217 12.52 -15.71 13.48
N ASN A 218 12.41 -16.76 12.66
CA ASN A 218 12.02 -16.66 11.25
C ASN A 218 12.87 -15.69 10.40
N ILE A 219 14.14 -15.50 10.75
CA ILE A 219 15.07 -14.69 9.96
C ILE A 219 15.18 -15.22 8.53
N ILE A 220 15.12 -14.32 7.55
CA ILE A 220 15.31 -14.65 6.14
C ILE A 220 16.80 -14.45 5.82
N LYS A 221 17.45 -15.55 5.43
CA LYS A 221 18.89 -15.56 5.08
C LYS A 221 19.13 -15.55 3.58
N ASP A 222 18.11 -15.89 2.81
CA ASP A 222 18.19 -15.96 1.36
C ASP A 222 18.14 -14.56 0.75
N ILE A 223 18.99 -14.36 -0.25
CA ILE A 223 19.05 -13.10 -1.00
C ILE A 223 18.10 -13.25 -2.19
N PRO A 224 17.10 -12.37 -2.33
CA PRO A 224 16.23 -12.42 -3.49
C PRO A 224 16.97 -11.94 -4.74
N ASP A 225 17.03 -12.79 -5.77
CA ASP A 225 17.55 -12.42 -7.09
C ASP A 225 16.55 -11.51 -7.84
N THR A 226 15.26 -11.67 -7.55
CA THR A 226 14.15 -10.91 -8.15
C THR A 226 13.10 -10.46 -7.13
N TYR A 227 12.25 -9.53 -7.52
CA TYR A 227 11.07 -9.12 -6.77
C TYR A 227 10.10 -10.28 -6.54
N ALA A 228 10.04 -11.27 -7.44
CA ALA A 228 9.20 -12.45 -7.25
C ALA A 228 9.70 -13.30 -6.06
N ASP A 229 11.02 -13.45 -5.92
CA ASP A 229 11.64 -14.15 -4.78
C ASP A 229 11.39 -13.38 -3.47
N PHE A 230 11.58 -12.07 -3.51
CA PHE A 230 11.25 -11.18 -2.37
C PHE A 230 9.77 -11.33 -1.98
N LYS A 231 8.85 -11.23 -2.94
CA LYS A 231 7.41 -11.37 -2.75
C LYS A 231 7.04 -12.73 -2.15
N ALA A 232 7.66 -13.82 -2.63
CA ALA A 232 7.43 -15.17 -2.10
C ALA A 232 7.85 -15.30 -0.62
N ALA A 233 9.04 -14.77 -0.28
CA ALA A 233 9.52 -14.75 1.10
C ALA A 233 8.60 -13.90 2.02
N VAL A 234 8.17 -12.72 1.56
CA VAL A 234 7.23 -11.87 2.30
C VAL A 234 5.88 -12.57 2.48
N ASN A 235 5.33 -13.19 1.43
CA ASN A 235 4.08 -13.94 1.53
C ASN A 235 4.16 -15.09 2.54
N THR A 236 5.31 -15.76 2.63
CA THR A 236 5.55 -16.80 3.64
C THR A 236 5.46 -16.23 5.06
N ALA A 237 6.02 -15.04 5.29
CA ALA A 237 5.92 -14.34 6.56
C ALA A 237 4.48 -13.89 6.88
N LEU A 238 3.77 -13.32 5.89
CA LEU A 238 2.38 -12.90 6.05
C LEU A 238 1.47 -14.08 6.37
N VAL A 239 1.57 -15.19 5.64
CA VAL A 239 0.76 -16.40 5.88
C VAL A 239 1.02 -16.99 7.27
N ARG A 240 2.29 -17.07 7.68
CA ARG A 240 2.70 -17.62 8.99
C ARG A 240 2.00 -16.92 10.16
N GLU A 241 1.81 -15.61 10.07
CA GLU A 241 1.23 -14.79 11.13
C GLU A 241 -0.18 -14.30 10.79
N HIS A 242 -0.87 -15.04 9.92
CA HIS A 242 -2.26 -14.82 9.53
C HIS A 242 -2.54 -13.40 9.02
N ASN A 243 -1.55 -12.81 8.35
CA ASN A 243 -1.57 -11.47 7.76
C ASN A 243 -2.06 -10.40 8.75
N SER A 244 -1.59 -10.52 10.01
CA SER A 244 -2.10 -9.75 11.14
C SER A 244 -0.98 -9.14 11.96
N TYR A 245 -0.79 -7.83 11.81
CA TYR A 245 0.21 -7.06 12.51
C TYR A 245 -0.21 -6.66 13.92
N LYS A 246 0.77 -6.52 14.82
CA LYS A 246 0.64 -5.80 16.09
C LYS A 246 1.47 -4.52 16.04
N LEU A 247 0.81 -3.38 16.06
CA LEU A 247 1.45 -2.06 15.99
C LEU A 247 1.40 -1.40 17.36
N TYR A 248 2.57 -1.02 17.86
CA TYR A 248 2.75 -0.49 19.19
C TYR A 248 3.12 0.99 19.12
N ALA A 249 2.42 1.81 19.91
CA ALA A 249 2.80 3.20 20.14
C ALA A 249 3.79 3.27 21.30
N VAL A 250 4.90 3.98 21.09
CA VAL A 250 5.94 4.19 22.09
C VAL A 250 6.29 5.67 22.19
N LYS A 251 6.82 6.09 23.34
CA LYS A 251 7.31 7.46 23.52
C LYS A 251 8.59 7.67 22.74
N ASP A 252 9.62 6.90 23.06
CA ASP A 252 10.96 7.09 22.51
C ASP A 252 11.79 5.80 22.60
N PHE A 253 12.81 5.70 21.75
CA PHE A 253 13.84 4.67 21.73
C PHE A 253 15.03 5.13 20.89
N GLN A 254 16.19 4.48 21.04
CA GLN A 254 17.37 4.79 20.25
C GLN A 254 17.21 4.30 18.80
N GLY A 255 17.48 5.19 17.85
CA GLY A 255 17.40 4.93 16.41
C GLY A 255 16.01 5.22 15.83
N GLY A 256 15.92 6.16 14.89
CA GLY A 256 14.72 6.43 14.08
C GLY A 256 13.43 6.79 14.82
N ASP A 257 12.32 6.80 14.09
CA ASP A 257 10.95 6.97 14.61
C ASP A 257 10.11 5.68 14.56
N ALA A 258 10.67 4.61 14.01
CA ALA A 258 10.02 3.33 13.84
C ALA A 258 11.01 2.17 14.07
N ARG A 259 10.50 1.01 14.46
CA ARG A 259 11.27 -0.23 14.64
C ARG A 259 10.41 -1.45 14.33
N GLY A 260 10.85 -2.32 13.43
CA GLY A 260 10.27 -3.65 13.20
C GLY A 260 10.92 -4.72 14.06
N ASP A 261 10.14 -5.68 14.59
CA ASP A 261 10.69 -6.89 15.19
C ASP A 261 11.12 -7.87 14.09
N VAL A 262 12.40 -8.23 14.04
CA VAL A 262 12.90 -9.11 12.97
C VAL A 262 12.17 -10.46 12.99
N GLY A 263 11.48 -10.76 11.88
CA GLY A 263 10.78 -12.02 11.63
C GLY A 263 9.50 -12.24 12.44
N GLN A 264 8.94 -11.16 12.99
CA GLN A 264 7.61 -11.11 13.61
C GLN A 264 6.82 -9.94 13.03
N LEU A 265 5.52 -10.12 12.76
CA LEU A 265 4.62 -9.04 12.31
C LEU A 265 4.26 -8.09 13.47
N SER A 266 5.27 -7.52 14.11
CA SER A 266 5.15 -6.47 15.12
C SER A 266 6.10 -5.32 14.85
N ALA A 267 5.61 -4.11 15.03
CA ALA A 267 6.39 -2.89 14.86
C ALA A 267 6.01 -1.83 15.89
N TYR A 268 6.97 -0.98 16.22
CA TYR A 268 6.88 0.08 17.22
C TYR A 268 7.09 1.42 16.54
N PHE A 269 6.28 2.40 16.89
CA PHE A 269 6.36 3.73 16.29
C PHE A 269 6.33 4.80 17.37
N LYS A 270 7.21 5.79 17.25
CA LYS A 270 7.18 6.98 18.09
C LYS A 270 5.96 7.80 17.73
N LEU A 271 5.10 8.06 18.71
CA LEU A 271 3.87 8.82 18.49
C LEU A 271 4.15 10.20 17.88
N LYS A 272 5.19 10.90 18.37
CA LYS A 272 5.61 12.21 17.87
C LYS A 272 6.04 12.15 16.39
N GLY A 273 6.86 11.16 16.04
CA GLY A 273 7.35 10.98 14.67
C GLY A 273 6.22 10.78 13.68
N MET A 274 5.25 9.92 14.03
CA MET A 274 4.08 9.63 13.17
C MET A 274 3.05 10.76 13.13
N ALA A 275 2.91 11.54 14.21
CA ALA A 275 2.00 12.69 14.26
C ALA A 275 2.51 13.87 13.42
N ASN A 276 3.82 14.14 13.47
CA ASN A 276 4.39 15.39 12.95
C ASN A 276 5.10 15.26 11.58
N SER A 277 5.36 14.04 11.11
CA SER A 277 5.98 13.85 9.80
C SER A 277 4.96 13.92 8.68
N THR A 278 5.39 14.42 7.51
CA THR A 278 4.63 14.23 6.27
C THR A 278 4.56 12.73 5.95
N LEU A 279 3.43 12.29 5.40
CA LEU A 279 3.21 10.89 5.06
C LEU A 279 4.27 10.40 4.07
N LYS A 280 4.64 11.23 3.08
CA LYS A 280 5.69 10.92 2.10
C LYS A 280 7.08 10.77 2.69
N ALA A 281 7.43 11.53 3.73
CA ALA A 281 8.74 11.43 4.36
C ALA A 281 8.85 10.23 5.31
N SER A 282 7.74 9.84 5.95
CA SER A 282 7.70 8.68 6.85
C SER A 282 7.51 7.35 6.14
N ALA A 283 6.82 7.31 4.99
CA ALA A 283 6.48 6.06 4.33
C ALA A 283 7.70 5.18 3.93
N PRO A 284 8.83 5.73 3.46
CA PRO A 284 10.04 4.95 3.22
C PRO A 284 10.59 4.27 4.47
N LEU A 285 10.56 4.97 5.63
CA LEU A 285 10.96 4.40 6.91
C LEU A 285 9.96 3.34 7.38
N VAL A 286 8.66 3.55 7.22
CA VAL A 286 7.67 2.51 7.57
C VAL A 286 7.90 1.27 6.72
N LEU A 287 8.12 1.41 5.42
CA LEU A 287 8.43 0.29 4.54
C LEU A 287 9.74 -0.42 4.96
N HIS A 288 10.79 0.33 5.31
CA HIS A 288 12.02 -0.23 5.90
C HIS A 288 11.69 -1.15 7.08
N GLU A 289 10.96 -0.63 8.07
CA GLU A 289 10.64 -1.41 9.28
C GLU A 289 9.75 -2.61 9.00
N LEU A 290 8.81 -2.52 8.05
CA LEU A 290 8.02 -3.68 7.65
C LEU A 290 8.91 -4.78 7.06
N THR A 291 9.99 -4.45 6.35
CA THR A 291 10.90 -5.51 5.87
C THR A 291 11.61 -6.27 6.99
N HIS A 292 11.90 -5.60 8.11
CA HIS A 292 12.35 -6.30 9.32
C HIS A 292 11.30 -7.29 9.81
N THR A 293 10.04 -6.89 9.87
CA THR A 293 8.96 -7.77 10.33
C THR A 293 8.79 -9.05 9.51
N PHE A 294 9.13 -9.00 8.21
CA PHE A 294 9.14 -10.19 7.37
C PHE A 294 10.26 -11.16 7.72
N GLY A 295 11.38 -10.67 8.23
CA GLY A 295 12.56 -11.45 8.61
C GLY A 295 13.87 -10.95 8.04
N TYR A 296 13.88 -9.89 7.23
CA TYR A 296 15.14 -9.34 6.70
C TYR A 296 15.88 -8.53 7.76
N GLN A 297 17.21 -8.57 7.73
CA GLN A 297 18.09 -7.77 8.59
C GLN A 297 18.98 -6.86 7.72
N HIS A 298 19.58 -5.85 8.35
CA HIS A 298 20.75 -5.12 7.84
C HIS A 298 21.95 -5.40 8.77
N ALA A 299 22.37 -6.66 8.81
CA ALA A 299 23.38 -7.18 9.73
C ALA A 299 24.78 -6.68 9.38
N ALA A 300 25.54 -6.17 10.36
CA ALA A 300 26.95 -5.82 10.16
C ALA A 300 27.68 -5.64 11.49
N SER A 301 28.98 -5.94 11.50
CA SER A 301 29.88 -5.59 12.60
C SER A 301 30.12 -4.08 12.72
N ASN A 302 30.02 -3.35 11.60
CA ASN A 302 30.06 -1.90 11.55
C ASN A 302 28.80 -1.36 10.87
N GLN A 303 27.99 -0.59 11.59
CA GLN A 303 26.73 -0.06 11.06
C GLN A 303 26.95 0.87 9.84
N ASP A 304 28.09 1.54 9.73
CA ASP A 304 28.40 2.41 8.58
C ASP A 304 28.51 1.67 7.24
N THR A 305 28.64 0.33 7.27
CA THR A 305 28.72 -0.49 6.05
C THR A 305 27.34 -0.86 5.50
N VAL A 306 26.28 -0.74 6.31
CA VAL A 306 24.91 -1.13 5.96
C VAL A 306 23.92 0.04 6.02
N ILE A 307 24.15 1.03 6.89
CA ILE A 307 23.28 2.21 7.01
C ILE A 307 23.22 2.93 5.67
N MET A 308 21.98 3.12 5.18
CA MET A 308 21.69 3.84 3.94
C MET A 308 22.42 3.27 2.72
N GLN A 309 22.62 1.96 2.67
CA GLN A 309 23.28 1.24 1.58
C GLN A 309 22.30 0.26 0.92
N PRO A 310 22.30 0.12 -0.41
CA PRO A 310 21.38 -0.79 -1.11
C PRO A 310 21.78 -2.27 -0.99
N ASN A 311 22.67 -2.62 -0.06
CA ASN A 311 23.24 -3.96 0.07
C ASN A 311 22.45 -4.91 0.97
N ASN A 312 21.28 -4.48 1.43
CA ASN A 312 20.33 -5.25 2.23
C ASN A 312 18.91 -4.80 1.87
N ILE A 313 17.91 -5.64 2.15
CA ILE A 313 16.52 -5.33 1.78
C ILE A 313 15.97 -4.08 2.48
N PRO A 314 16.09 -3.91 3.81
CA PRO A 314 15.53 -2.74 4.49
C PRO A 314 15.99 -1.41 3.89
N TYR A 315 17.29 -1.22 3.69
CA TYR A 315 17.79 0.02 3.10
C TYR A 315 17.60 0.11 1.60
N LEU A 316 17.60 -1.00 0.84
CA LEU A 316 17.27 -0.96 -0.59
C LEU A 316 15.86 -0.41 -0.81
N VAL A 317 14.85 -0.95 -0.14
CA VAL A 317 13.46 -0.49 -0.32
C VAL A 317 13.25 0.93 0.19
N GLN A 318 13.95 1.33 1.24
CA GLN A 318 13.93 2.70 1.75
C GLN A 318 14.52 3.65 0.71
N LEU A 319 15.74 3.38 0.23
CA LEU A 319 16.42 4.21 -0.78
C LEU A 319 15.56 4.36 -2.03
N MET A 320 14.96 3.28 -2.53
CA MET A 320 14.10 3.29 -3.72
C MET A 320 12.87 4.19 -3.60
N THR A 321 12.41 4.44 -2.37
CA THR A 321 11.14 5.14 -2.12
C THR A 321 11.33 6.50 -1.47
N MET A 322 12.54 6.84 -1.06
CA MET A 322 12.89 8.16 -0.53
C MET A 322 12.75 9.28 -1.55
N ASP A 323 12.61 10.49 -1.03
CA ASP A 323 12.62 11.71 -1.84
C ASP A 323 13.88 11.77 -2.69
N SER A 324 13.67 12.10 -3.97
CA SER A 324 14.70 12.25 -5.00
C SER A 324 15.34 10.97 -5.52
N ALA A 325 14.93 9.79 -5.04
CA ALA A 325 15.43 8.51 -5.55
C ALA A 325 15.17 8.32 -7.06
N LEU A 326 14.10 8.95 -7.58
CA LEU A 326 13.67 8.83 -8.97
C LEU A 326 14.22 9.93 -9.89
N GLN A 327 15.11 10.79 -9.40
CA GLN A 327 15.71 11.82 -10.25
C GLN A 327 16.52 11.20 -11.40
N SER A 328 16.39 11.78 -12.59
CA SER A 328 17.03 11.29 -13.82
C SER A 328 18.55 11.16 -13.71
N GLN A 329 19.20 11.99 -12.88
CA GLN A 329 20.65 11.95 -12.66
C GLN A 329 21.14 10.62 -12.06
N TYR A 330 20.29 9.92 -11.30
CA TYR A 330 20.64 8.63 -10.71
C TYR A 330 20.32 7.46 -11.66
N GLN A 331 19.51 7.69 -12.71
CA GLN A 331 19.13 6.67 -13.70
C GLN A 331 18.55 5.37 -13.09
N GLY A 332 18.01 5.44 -11.88
CA GLY A 332 17.52 4.27 -11.13
C GLY A 332 18.60 3.46 -10.40
N ASP A 333 19.84 3.93 -10.36
CA ASP A 333 20.96 3.32 -9.64
C ASP A 333 20.96 3.71 -8.15
N MET A 334 20.58 2.77 -7.28
CA MET A 334 20.49 3.01 -5.84
C MET A 334 21.84 3.12 -5.14
N LEU A 335 22.93 2.62 -5.74
CA LEU A 335 24.27 2.81 -5.21
C LEU A 335 24.73 4.26 -5.44
N MET A 336 24.46 4.81 -6.63
CA MET A 336 24.75 6.21 -6.91
C MET A 336 23.93 7.15 -6.00
N PHE A 337 22.63 6.87 -5.83
CA PHE A 337 21.78 7.64 -4.93
C PHE A 337 22.22 7.52 -3.47
N SER A 338 22.50 6.31 -2.98
CA SER A 338 23.04 6.07 -1.63
C SER A 338 24.31 6.89 -1.35
N ASN A 339 25.26 6.91 -2.30
CA ASN A 339 26.47 7.71 -2.16
C ASN A 339 26.19 9.21 -2.08
N SER A 340 25.15 9.71 -2.77
CA SER A 340 24.69 11.10 -2.66
C SER A 340 24.12 11.39 -1.27
N VAL A 341 23.18 10.56 -0.79
CA VAL A 341 22.56 10.68 0.54
C VAL A 341 23.61 10.68 1.66
N ARG A 342 24.66 9.89 1.51
CA ARG A 342 25.76 9.78 2.47
C ARG A 342 26.86 10.85 2.31
N GLY A 343 26.66 11.82 1.42
CA GLY A 343 27.60 12.91 1.18
C GLY A 343 28.92 12.49 0.52
N LYS A 344 29.00 11.29 -0.06
CA LYS A 344 30.23 10.77 -0.69
C LYS A 344 30.49 11.37 -2.07
N ASN A 345 29.44 11.75 -2.81
CA ASN A 345 29.57 12.14 -4.22
C ASN A 345 29.41 13.66 -4.50
N GLN A 346 29.33 14.54 -3.50
CA GLN A 346 29.11 16.00 -3.67
C GLN A 346 27.92 16.42 -4.56
N ILE A 347 27.06 15.48 -4.97
CA ILE A 347 25.80 15.77 -5.65
C ILE A 347 24.89 16.40 -4.59
N GLN A 348 24.47 17.65 -4.82
CA GLN A 348 23.57 18.32 -3.89
C GLN A 348 22.27 17.52 -3.78
N TRP A 349 21.92 17.16 -2.54
CA TRP A 349 20.61 16.60 -2.24
C TRP A 349 19.58 17.73 -2.38
N TYR A 350 18.70 17.60 -3.37
CA TYR A 350 17.51 18.43 -3.50
C TYR A 350 16.34 17.62 -2.95
N ALA A 351 15.46 18.22 -2.15
CA ALA A 351 14.14 17.63 -1.90
C ALA A 351 13.38 17.59 -3.24
N GLY A 352 12.95 16.42 -3.66
CA GLY A 352 12.37 16.17 -4.98
C GLY A 352 11.45 14.96 -4.98
N GLU A 353 10.98 14.54 -6.15
CA GLU A 353 9.96 13.49 -6.27
C GLU A 353 10.45 12.13 -5.70
N SER A 354 9.70 11.59 -4.75
CA SER A 354 9.69 10.17 -4.35
C SER A 354 8.61 9.40 -5.08
N MET A 355 8.68 8.07 -5.05
CA MET A 355 7.61 7.20 -5.53
C MET A 355 6.27 7.50 -4.82
N PHE A 356 6.30 7.78 -3.52
CA PHE A 356 5.11 8.20 -2.77
C PHE A 356 4.54 9.52 -3.27
N SER A 357 5.38 10.55 -3.47
CA SER A 357 4.90 11.82 -4.02
C SER A 357 4.37 11.72 -5.45
N GLY A 358 4.92 10.81 -6.26
CA GLY A 358 4.44 10.57 -7.62
C GLY A 358 3.06 9.89 -7.67
N TYR A 359 2.76 9.02 -6.70
CA TYR A 359 1.48 8.31 -6.64
C TYR A 359 0.39 9.01 -5.83
N PHE A 360 0.75 9.88 -4.89
CA PHE A 360 -0.22 10.48 -3.94
C PHE A 360 -0.12 12.00 -3.83
N GLY A 361 0.76 12.64 -4.60
CA GLY A 361 0.99 14.08 -4.56
C GLY A 361 1.80 14.54 -3.34
N ASN A 362 1.78 15.85 -3.11
CA ASN A 362 2.32 16.43 -1.88
C ASN A 362 1.23 16.42 -0.80
N ASP A 363 1.61 16.05 0.42
CA ASP A 363 0.73 15.99 1.60
C ASP A 363 0.20 17.36 2.04
#